data_AF-A0A4S3KI02-F1
#
_entry.id   AF-A0A4S3KI02-F1
#
_cell.length_a   1.000
_cell.length_b   1.000
_cell.length_c   1.000
_cell.angle_alpha   90.00
_cell.angle_beta   90.00
_cell.angle_gamma   90.00
#
_symmetry.space_group_name_H-M   'P 1'
#
loop_
_entity.id
_entity.type
_entity.pdbx_description
1 polymer ?
#
loop_
_entity_poly.entity_id
_entity_poly.type
_entity_poly.pdbx_seq_one_letter_code
_entity_poly.pdbx_strand_id
1 'polypeptide(L)'
;MSARTTVKSIQDLMRQDVGVDGDAQRLSQLCWMFFLKIIDDQDQQLELMQDVYVSPIPPRLQWRSWAADPEGDTGDTLMAFVNDDLFPALKELPALGKQANRARVIRSLFGDAYNYMKSGHLMRQVINKINTVDFNDLAERKHFGEVYEQLLNDLQNAGNAGEYYTPRAVTAFMVDRIDPHPGEKLFDPACGTGGFLTCAIRHMRDRYVKSVADEKALQAGLRAVEKKPLPHMLCVTNMLLHGIEDPSFVQHDNTLARPYISWERKERVDIILANPPFGGKEEDGIESNFPAHFRTKETADLFLALFIRLLKPGGRAAIVLPDGSLFGEGVKARLKEHLLEECNLHTIVRLPNSVFKPYASIGTNLLFFEKGSPTQDIWYYEHRVPEGQKAYSMTRPIRIEHLQNCVEWWGGASREGRVETPQAWKVTADEVKARGYNLDVKNPHTETEDHGDPEILLAQLDAAEAETARLREQLKAILAEALAR
;
A
#
# COMPACT_ATOMS: atom_id res chain seq x y z
N MET A 1 -8.04 -24.74 -16.61
CA MET A 1 -7.95 -24.72 -15.13
C MET A 1 -8.17 -23.28 -14.67
N SER A 2 -8.78 -23.04 -13.51
CA SER A 2 -8.87 -21.65 -12.99
C SER A 2 -7.47 -21.15 -12.61
N ALA A 3 -7.17 -19.86 -12.84
CA ALA A 3 -5.87 -19.25 -12.49
C ALA A 3 -5.55 -19.43 -10.99
N ARG A 4 -6.58 -19.49 -10.12
CA ARG A 4 -6.42 -19.77 -8.69
C ARG A 4 -5.86 -21.18 -8.45
N THR A 5 -6.33 -22.18 -9.19
CA THR A 5 -5.81 -23.55 -9.11
C THR A 5 -4.36 -23.61 -9.60
N THR A 6 -4.04 -22.90 -10.70
CA THR A 6 -2.68 -22.81 -11.24
C THR A 6 -1.73 -22.21 -10.21
N VAL A 7 -2.07 -21.05 -9.65
CA VAL A 7 -1.25 -20.38 -8.63
C VAL A 7 -1.06 -21.23 -7.39
N LYS A 8 -2.13 -21.85 -6.86
CA LYS A 8 -2.00 -22.75 -5.70
C LYS A 8 -1.06 -23.91 -6.00
N SER A 9 -1.17 -24.52 -7.18
CA SER A 9 -0.28 -25.61 -7.59
C SER A 9 1.18 -25.16 -7.71
N ILE A 10 1.43 -23.93 -8.16
CA ILE A 10 2.77 -23.35 -8.20
C ILE A 10 3.32 -23.16 -6.79
N GLN A 11 2.53 -22.61 -5.87
CA GLN A 11 2.93 -22.46 -4.47
C GLN A 11 3.23 -23.82 -3.81
N ASP A 12 2.42 -24.84 -4.10
CA ASP A 12 2.62 -26.21 -3.59
C ASP A 12 3.93 -26.82 -4.11
N LEU A 13 4.31 -26.56 -5.36
CA LEU A 13 5.62 -26.95 -5.91
C LEU A 13 6.76 -26.21 -5.21
N MET A 14 6.63 -24.89 -5.03
CA MET A 14 7.66 -24.08 -4.38
C MET A 14 7.87 -24.44 -2.90
N ARG A 15 6.85 -24.95 -2.20
CA ARG A 15 6.98 -25.45 -0.82
C ARG A 15 7.89 -26.67 -0.69
N GLN A 16 8.11 -27.41 -1.78
CA GLN A 16 9.02 -28.56 -1.81
C GLN A 16 10.48 -28.14 -2.03
N ASP A 17 10.72 -26.89 -2.45
CA ASP A 17 12.07 -26.40 -2.72
C ASP A 17 12.72 -25.92 -1.42
N VAL A 18 13.84 -26.55 -1.06
CA VAL A 18 14.62 -26.24 0.16
C VAL A 18 15.20 -24.83 0.18
N GLY A 19 15.24 -24.15 -0.97
CA GLY A 19 15.74 -22.80 -1.11
C GLY A 19 14.76 -21.69 -0.77
N VAL A 20 13.45 -21.99 -0.75
CA VAL A 20 12.40 -20.98 -0.61
C VAL A 20 11.71 -21.10 0.74
N ASP A 21 12.12 -20.26 1.67
CA ASP A 21 11.57 -20.16 3.02
C ASP A 21 10.52 -19.03 3.13
N GLY A 22 9.34 -19.38 3.65
CA GLY A 22 8.22 -18.44 3.83
C GLY A 22 7.53 -17.95 2.54
N ASP A 23 6.41 -17.27 2.72
CA ASP A 23 5.56 -16.80 1.60
C ASP A 23 6.19 -15.64 0.83
N ALA A 24 7.01 -14.81 1.48
CA ALA A 24 7.67 -13.68 0.84
C ALA A 24 8.69 -14.12 -0.22
N GLN A 25 9.51 -15.14 0.07
CA GLN A 25 10.45 -15.66 -0.93
C GLN A 25 9.69 -16.35 -2.07
N ARG A 26 8.63 -17.13 -1.78
CA ARG A 26 7.77 -17.73 -2.81
C ARG A 26 7.18 -16.67 -3.75
N LEU A 27 6.65 -15.58 -3.18
CA LEU A 27 6.07 -14.52 -3.99
C LEU A 27 7.14 -13.76 -4.78
N SER A 28 8.32 -13.54 -4.20
CA SER A 28 9.47 -12.98 -4.92
C SER A 28 9.84 -13.84 -6.14
N GLN A 29 9.87 -15.17 -5.99
CA GLN A 29 10.15 -16.09 -7.11
C GLN A 29 9.06 -16.04 -8.18
N LEU A 30 7.80 -16.05 -7.76
CA LEU A 30 6.68 -15.89 -8.69
C LEU A 30 6.74 -14.56 -9.43
N CYS A 31 7.07 -13.48 -8.73
CA CYS A 31 7.07 -12.12 -9.28
C CYS A 31 8.02 -12.00 -10.46
N TRP A 32 9.29 -12.39 -10.32
CA TRP A 32 10.25 -12.24 -11.42
C TRP A 32 9.93 -13.19 -12.60
N MET A 33 9.42 -14.39 -12.33
CA MET A 33 9.05 -15.34 -13.39
C MET A 33 7.83 -14.84 -14.19
N PHE A 34 6.77 -14.39 -13.50
CA PHE A 34 5.62 -13.79 -14.16
C PHE A 34 5.99 -12.52 -14.90
N PHE A 35 6.83 -11.67 -14.31
CA PHE A 35 7.32 -10.48 -14.96
C PHE A 35 7.98 -10.80 -16.31
N LEU A 36 8.92 -11.77 -16.35
CA LEU A 36 9.57 -12.14 -17.61
C LEU A 36 8.58 -12.73 -18.63
N LYS A 37 7.64 -13.57 -18.20
CA LYS A 37 6.60 -14.10 -19.08
C LYS A 37 5.73 -12.99 -19.67
N ILE A 38 5.27 -12.04 -18.84
CA ILE A 38 4.43 -10.93 -19.28
C ILE A 38 5.19 -10.01 -20.23
N ILE A 39 6.45 -9.71 -19.93
CA ILE A 39 7.31 -8.89 -20.81
C ILE A 39 7.51 -9.57 -22.16
N ASP A 40 7.76 -10.88 -22.19
CA ASP A 40 7.97 -11.61 -23.43
C ASP A 40 6.68 -11.74 -24.27
N ASP A 41 5.53 -11.95 -23.63
CA ASP A 41 4.22 -11.96 -24.31
C ASP A 41 3.94 -10.61 -24.98
N GLN A 42 4.18 -9.52 -24.25
CA GLN A 42 4.05 -8.17 -24.78
C GLN A 42 5.07 -7.91 -25.89
N ASP A 43 6.32 -8.38 -25.75
CA ASP A 43 7.35 -8.23 -26.78
C ASP A 43 6.91 -8.93 -28.07
N GLN A 44 6.39 -10.15 -28.00
CA GLN A 44 5.81 -10.86 -29.16
C GLN A 44 4.71 -10.05 -29.82
N GLN A 45 3.79 -9.49 -29.03
CA GLN A 45 2.72 -8.66 -29.57
C GLN A 45 3.26 -7.39 -30.25
N LEU A 46 4.23 -6.72 -29.63
CA LEU A 46 4.83 -5.50 -30.17
C LEU A 46 5.63 -5.78 -31.45
N GLU A 47 6.35 -6.90 -31.52
CA GLU A 47 7.06 -7.36 -32.72
C GLU A 47 6.10 -7.61 -33.90
N LEU A 48 4.88 -8.08 -33.62
CA LEU A 48 3.84 -8.27 -34.64
C LEU A 48 3.16 -6.96 -35.05
N MET A 49 3.00 -6.01 -34.12
CA MET A 49 2.28 -4.76 -34.35
C MET A 49 3.17 -3.61 -34.85
N GLN A 50 4.48 -3.72 -34.69
CA GLN A 50 5.44 -2.65 -34.97
C GLN A 50 6.65 -3.20 -35.73
N ASP A 51 6.76 -2.84 -37.02
CA ASP A 51 7.79 -3.34 -37.94
C ASP A 51 9.24 -3.11 -37.48
N VAL A 52 9.47 -2.13 -36.60
CA VAL A 52 10.81 -1.70 -36.12
C VAL A 52 11.02 -1.95 -34.64
N TYR A 53 10.15 -2.72 -33.99
CA TYR A 53 10.32 -3.08 -32.60
C TYR A 53 11.36 -4.18 -32.43
N VAL A 54 12.23 -4.01 -31.43
CA VAL A 54 13.20 -5.01 -31.01
C VAL A 54 13.17 -5.05 -29.50
N SER A 55 12.94 -6.22 -28.92
CA SER A 55 13.00 -6.40 -27.47
C SER A 55 14.36 -5.94 -26.93
N PRO A 56 14.42 -5.23 -25.79
CA PRO A 56 15.69 -4.94 -25.14
C PRO A 56 16.34 -6.20 -24.56
N ILE A 57 15.58 -7.29 -24.36
CA ILE A 57 16.10 -8.56 -23.84
C ILE A 57 16.79 -9.32 -24.98
N PRO A 58 18.08 -9.72 -24.83
CA PRO A 58 18.77 -10.54 -25.82
C PRO A 58 18.01 -11.83 -26.13
N PRO A 59 17.95 -12.31 -27.39
CA PRO A 59 17.14 -13.46 -27.78
C PRO A 59 17.30 -14.69 -26.89
N ARG A 60 18.54 -15.04 -26.50
CA ARG A 60 18.81 -16.20 -25.61
C ARG A 60 18.17 -16.09 -24.21
N LEU A 61 17.86 -14.87 -23.76
CA LEU A 61 17.33 -14.56 -22.43
C LEU A 61 15.82 -14.30 -22.44
N GLN A 62 15.21 -14.19 -23.62
CA GLN A 62 13.77 -14.05 -23.77
C GLN A 62 13.08 -15.32 -23.28
N TRP A 63 11.95 -15.16 -22.59
CA TRP A 63 11.22 -16.29 -21.99
C TRP A 63 10.92 -17.39 -23.02
N ARG A 64 10.45 -17.04 -24.22
CA ARG A 64 10.21 -17.96 -25.33
C ARG A 64 11.38 -18.88 -25.69
N SER A 65 12.61 -18.48 -25.39
CA SER A 65 13.82 -19.19 -25.85
C SER A 65 14.27 -20.29 -24.89
N TRP A 66 14.10 -20.12 -23.59
CA TRP A 66 14.59 -21.06 -22.57
C TRP A 66 13.48 -21.67 -21.72
N ALA A 67 12.33 -21.00 -21.62
CA ALA A 67 11.24 -21.39 -20.74
C ALA A 67 10.07 -22.05 -21.48
N ALA A 68 9.79 -21.69 -22.75
CA ALA A 68 8.56 -22.11 -23.44
C ALA A 68 8.47 -23.62 -23.74
N ASP A 69 9.58 -24.30 -24.04
CA ASP A 69 9.60 -25.75 -24.25
C ASP A 69 9.37 -26.48 -22.92
N PRO A 70 8.28 -27.27 -22.78
CA PRO A 70 8.01 -28.05 -21.57
C PRO A 70 9.13 -29.05 -21.21
N GLU A 71 9.86 -29.53 -22.22
CA GLU A 71 10.96 -30.49 -22.10
C GLU A 71 12.34 -29.80 -22.20
N GLY A 72 12.39 -28.47 -22.12
CA GLY A 72 13.63 -27.69 -22.13
C GLY A 72 14.49 -27.90 -20.87
N ASP A 73 15.59 -27.14 -20.78
CA ASP A 73 16.60 -27.29 -19.72
C ASP A 73 15.99 -27.38 -18.31
N THR A 74 16.54 -28.29 -17.50
CA THR A 74 16.08 -28.60 -16.14
C THR A 74 17.28 -28.95 -15.25
N GLY A 75 17.04 -29.16 -13.95
CA GLY A 75 18.09 -29.53 -12.99
C GLY A 75 19.21 -28.48 -12.92
N ASP A 76 20.45 -28.94 -12.79
CA ASP A 76 21.62 -28.06 -12.60
C ASP A 76 21.87 -27.12 -13.79
N THR A 77 21.58 -27.56 -15.02
CA THR A 77 21.73 -26.74 -16.23
C THR A 77 20.84 -25.50 -16.16
N LEU A 78 19.56 -25.67 -15.80
CA LEU A 78 18.63 -24.55 -15.66
C LEU A 78 19.06 -23.62 -14.53
N MET A 79 19.53 -24.18 -13.41
CA MET A 79 20.00 -23.40 -12.27
C MET A 79 21.22 -22.55 -12.61
N ALA A 80 22.20 -23.12 -13.33
CA ALA A 80 23.38 -22.40 -13.80
C ALA A 80 22.99 -21.28 -14.76
N PHE A 81 22.12 -21.55 -15.74
CA PHE A 81 21.63 -20.51 -16.65
C PHE A 81 20.93 -19.36 -15.90
N VAL A 82 20.02 -19.67 -14.96
CA VAL A 82 19.29 -18.63 -14.23
C VAL A 82 20.25 -17.77 -13.38
N ASN A 83 21.18 -18.40 -12.66
CA ASN A 83 22.05 -17.70 -11.71
C ASN A 83 23.22 -16.98 -12.36
N ASP A 84 23.84 -17.60 -13.37
CA ASP A 84 25.12 -17.16 -13.92
C ASP A 84 24.95 -16.36 -15.22
N ASP A 85 23.85 -16.56 -15.95
CA ASP A 85 23.56 -15.88 -17.21
C ASP A 85 22.40 -14.90 -17.12
N LEU A 86 21.20 -15.39 -16.77
CA LEU A 86 19.95 -14.62 -16.86
C LEU A 86 19.96 -13.42 -15.90
N PHE A 87 20.13 -13.68 -14.60
CA PHE A 87 20.09 -12.62 -13.58
C PHE A 87 21.20 -11.58 -13.78
N PRO A 88 22.48 -11.95 -13.95
CA PRO A 88 23.55 -10.97 -14.17
C PRO A 88 23.34 -10.13 -15.42
N ALA A 89 22.92 -10.74 -16.54
CA ALA A 89 22.71 -10.00 -17.77
C ALA A 89 21.53 -9.00 -17.70
N LEU A 90 20.44 -9.36 -17.02
CA LEU A 90 19.29 -8.47 -16.86
C LEU A 90 19.55 -7.34 -15.85
N LYS A 91 20.39 -7.57 -14.83
CA LYS A 91 20.87 -6.54 -13.89
C LYS A 91 21.73 -5.46 -14.56
N GLU A 92 22.43 -5.82 -15.63
CA GLU A 92 23.31 -4.91 -16.39
C GLU A 92 22.72 -4.48 -17.73
N LEU A 93 21.39 -4.65 -17.92
CA LEU A 93 20.75 -4.41 -19.20
C LEU A 93 20.89 -2.93 -19.65
N PRO A 94 21.43 -2.66 -20.85
CA PRO A 94 21.68 -1.29 -21.30
C PRO A 94 20.37 -0.59 -21.66
N ALA A 95 20.13 0.57 -21.04
CA ALA A 95 18.94 1.38 -21.27
C ALA A 95 19.15 2.39 -22.40
N LEU A 96 19.19 1.90 -23.64
CA LEU A 96 19.48 2.71 -24.83
C LEU A 96 18.32 2.72 -25.83
N GLY A 97 18.27 3.77 -26.66
CA GLY A 97 17.35 3.88 -27.78
C GLY A 97 15.87 3.95 -27.38
N LYS A 98 14.99 3.52 -28.29
CA LYS A 98 13.53 3.61 -28.14
C LYS A 98 12.98 2.76 -26.98
N GLN A 99 13.70 1.69 -26.59
CA GLN A 99 13.29 0.78 -25.51
C GLN A 99 13.97 1.08 -24.16
N ALA A 100 14.57 2.27 -24.01
CA ALA A 100 15.31 2.62 -22.79
C ALA A 100 14.45 2.58 -21.51
N ASN A 101 13.15 2.91 -21.59
CA ASN A 101 12.24 2.80 -20.44
C ASN A 101 12.01 1.34 -20.05
N ARG A 102 11.65 0.49 -21.02
CA ARG A 102 11.43 -0.95 -20.81
C ARG A 102 12.67 -1.65 -20.26
N ALA A 103 13.84 -1.34 -20.82
CA ALA A 103 15.13 -1.82 -20.31
C ALA A 103 15.40 -1.35 -18.87
N ARG A 104 15.09 -0.10 -18.53
CA ARG A 104 15.19 0.42 -17.15
C ARG A 104 14.29 -0.31 -16.17
N VAL A 105 13.05 -0.61 -16.56
CA VAL A 105 12.11 -1.38 -15.74
C VAL A 105 12.65 -2.78 -15.46
N ILE A 106 13.09 -3.48 -16.51
CA ILE A 106 13.67 -4.83 -16.39
C ILE A 106 14.89 -4.77 -15.47
N ARG A 107 15.80 -3.83 -15.70
CA ARG A 107 17.00 -3.66 -14.89
C ARG A 107 16.68 -3.36 -13.43
N SER A 108 15.73 -2.46 -13.17
CA SER A 108 15.32 -2.10 -11.81
C SER A 108 14.77 -3.32 -11.08
N LEU A 109 13.83 -4.04 -11.70
CA LEU A 109 13.23 -5.24 -11.08
C LEU A 109 14.28 -6.33 -10.83
N PHE A 110 15.16 -6.60 -11.79
CA PHE A 110 16.19 -7.61 -11.62
C PHE A 110 17.30 -7.18 -10.65
N GLY A 111 17.58 -5.89 -10.49
CA GLY A 111 18.49 -5.36 -9.47
C GLY A 111 18.10 -5.81 -8.05
N ASP A 112 16.80 -5.89 -7.80
CA ASP A 112 16.18 -6.27 -6.53
C ASP A 112 15.85 -7.76 -6.40
N ALA A 113 15.79 -8.46 -7.54
CA ALA A 113 15.46 -9.87 -7.58
C ALA A 113 16.66 -10.76 -7.23
N TYR A 114 16.35 -11.84 -6.51
CA TYR A 114 17.26 -12.96 -6.27
C TYR A 114 16.54 -14.26 -6.59
N ASN A 115 17.27 -15.21 -7.16
CA ASN A 115 16.79 -16.58 -7.28
C ASN A 115 17.07 -17.34 -5.98
N TYR A 116 16.00 -17.73 -5.29
CA TYR A 116 16.09 -18.48 -4.03
C TYR A 116 15.92 -19.99 -4.24
N MET A 117 15.23 -20.42 -5.31
CA MET A 117 15.04 -21.85 -5.59
C MET A 117 16.39 -22.57 -5.73
N LYS A 118 16.45 -23.81 -5.26
CA LYS A 118 17.64 -24.67 -5.37
C LYS A 118 17.44 -25.88 -6.27
N SER A 119 16.19 -26.25 -6.58
CA SER A 119 15.88 -27.36 -7.47
C SER A 119 15.48 -26.86 -8.86
N GLY A 120 16.36 -27.03 -9.83
CA GLY A 120 16.03 -26.76 -11.23
C GLY A 120 14.89 -27.62 -11.77
N HIS A 121 14.68 -28.82 -11.20
CA HIS A 121 13.53 -29.66 -11.54
C HIS A 121 12.20 -29.06 -11.05
N LEU A 122 12.16 -28.53 -9.82
CA LEU A 122 10.97 -27.84 -9.33
C LEU A 122 10.76 -26.52 -10.08
N MET A 123 11.83 -25.79 -10.36
CA MET A 123 11.76 -24.56 -11.15
C MET A 123 11.17 -24.82 -12.54
N ARG A 124 11.61 -25.87 -13.24
CA ARG A 124 11.03 -26.28 -14.53
C ARG A 124 9.53 -26.58 -14.40
N GLN A 125 9.10 -27.28 -13.35
CA GLN A 125 7.67 -27.54 -13.14
C GLN A 125 6.86 -26.25 -12.90
N VAL A 126 7.43 -25.30 -12.17
CA VAL A 126 6.85 -23.96 -11.99
C VAL A 126 6.74 -23.22 -13.32
N ILE A 127 7.82 -23.16 -14.09
CA ILE A 127 7.86 -22.53 -15.43
C ILE A 127 6.79 -23.14 -16.35
N ASN A 128 6.70 -24.46 -16.39
CA ASN A 128 5.71 -25.16 -17.22
C ASN A 128 4.27 -24.83 -16.81
N LYS A 129 4.02 -24.55 -15.52
CA LYS A 129 2.71 -24.06 -15.05
C LYS A 129 2.46 -22.60 -15.42
N ILE A 130 3.48 -21.76 -15.42
CA ILE A 130 3.38 -20.35 -15.85
C ILE A 130 3.10 -20.28 -17.37
N ASN A 131 3.71 -21.15 -18.17
CA ASN A 131 3.49 -21.23 -19.62
C ASN A 131 2.07 -21.56 -20.03
N THR A 132 1.23 -22.10 -19.13
CA THR A 132 -0.17 -22.38 -19.46
C THR A 132 -1.05 -21.13 -19.42
N VAL A 133 -0.49 -19.96 -19.10
CA VAL A 133 -1.19 -18.68 -19.03
C VAL A 133 -0.72 -17.81 -20.20
N ASP A 134 -1.68 -17.31 -20.98
CA ASP A 134 -1.44 -16.33 -22.04
C ASP A 134 -1.81 -14.93 -21.53
N PHE A 135 -0.81 -14.05 -21.34
CA PHE A 135 -1.03 -12.69 -20.84
C PHE A 135 -1.43 -11.69 -21.94
N ASN A 136 -1.42 -12.12 -23.21
CA ASN A 136 -1.97 -11.34 -24.32
C ASN A 136 -3.50 -11.50 -24.42
N ASP A 137 -4.06 -12.60 -23.89
CA ASP A 137 -5.50 -12.72 -23.73
C ASP A 137 -6.02 -11.81 -22.60
N LEU A 138 -7.01 -10.98 -22.93
CA LEU A 138 -7.50 -9.95 -22.03
C LEU A 138 -8.28 -10.55 -20.84
N ALA A 139 -8.98 -11.67 -21.06
CA ALA A 139 -9.74 -12.35 -20.03
C ALA A 139 -8.82 -13.12 -19.08
N GLU A 140 -7.82 -13.84 -19.60
CA GLU A 140 -6.81 -14.53 -18.81
C GLU A 140 -5.97 -13.55 -18.00
N ARG A 141 -5.49 -12.46 -18.60
CA ARG A 141 -4.75 -11.41 -17.88
C ARG A 141 -5.56 -10.81 -16.74
N LYS A 142 -6.83 -10.47 -16.99
CA LYS A 142 -7.72 -9.94 -15.94
C LYS A 142 -7.91 -10.96 -14.82
N HIS A 143 -8.22 -12.21 -15.17
CA HIS A 143 -8.43 -13.27 -14.19
C HIS A 143 -7.17 -13.54 -13.37
N PHE A 144 -5.99 -13.51 -13.99
CA PHE A 144 -4.72 -13.66 -13.30
C PHE A 144 -4.43 -12.46 -12.40
N GLY A 145 -4.71 -11.23 -12.85
CA GLY A 145 -4.60 -10.03 -12.02
C GLY A 145 -5.42 -10.11 -10.73
N GLU A 146 -6.65 -10.63 -10.80
CA GLU A 146 -7.49 -10.88 -9.61
C GLU A 146 -6.87 -11.92 -8.65
N VAL A 147 -6.26 -12.97 -9.20
CA VAL A 147 -5.56 -13.98 -8.40
C VAL A 147 -4.28 -13.41 -7.78
N TYR A 148 -3.52 -12.61 -8.52
CA TYR A 148 -2.34 -11.92 -8.03
C TYR A 148 -2.69 -10.96 -6.89
N GLU A 149 -3.78 -10.22 -7.01
CA GLU A 149 -4.30 -9.37 -5.94
C GLU A 149 -4.68 -10.18 -4.68
N GLN A 150 -5.25 -11.38 -4.86
CA GLN A 150 -5.47 -12.28 -3.73
C GLN A 150 -4.16 -12.76 -3.10
N LEU A 151 -3.14 -13.11 -3.91
CA LEU A 151 -1.82 -13.48 -3.41
C LEU A 151 -1.17 -12.36 -2.60
N LEU A 152 -1.28 -11.12 -3.10
CA LEU A 152 -0.82 -9.95 -2.38
C LEU A 152 -1.51 -9.86 -1.03
N ASN A 153 -2.84 -9.98 -0.98
CA ASN A 153 -3.63 -9.98 0.26
C ASN A 153 -3.22 -11.11 1.23
N ASP A 154 -2.95 -12.31 0.73
CA ASP A 154 -2.49 -13.44 1.54
C ASP A 154 -1.07 -13.21 2.09
N LEU A 155 -0.19 -12.55 1.33
CA LEU A 155 1.13 -12.15 1.81
C LEU A 155 1.04 -11.09 2.92
N GLN A 156 0.08 -10.16 2.83
CA GLN A 156 -0.22 -9.28 3.96
C GLN A 156 -0.47 -10.16 5.19
N ASN A 157 -1.39 -11.11 5.07
CA ASN A 157 -1.87 -11.94 6.17
C ASN A 157 -0.79 -12.84 6.82
N ALA A 158 0.32 -13.13 6.14
CA ALA A 158 1.40 -14.00 6.61
C ALA A 158 2.34 -13.34 7.66
N GLY A 159 2.15 -12.07 8.00
CA GLY A 159 2.60 -11.48 9.28
C GLY A 159 4.08 -11.17 9.48
N ASN A 160 4.98 -11.50 8.55
CA ASN A 160 6.44 -11.42 8.77
C ASN A 160 7.19 -10.33 7.95
N ALA A 161 6.52 -9.51 7.15
CA ALA A 161 7.20 -8.54 6.29
C ALA A 161 7.38 -7.13 6.91
N GLY A 162 6.77 -6.83 8.06
CA GLY A 162 6.78 -5.47 8.63
C GLY A 162 6.25 -4.41 7.66
N GLU A 163 5.32 -4.81 6.79
CA GLU A 163 4.73 -3.99 5.73
C GLU A 163 3.28 -3.68 6.07
N TYR A 164 2.92 -2.40 6.04
CA TYR A 164 1.56 -1.94 6.30
C TYR A 164 0.80 -1.91 4.98
N TYR A 165 -0.16 -2.82 4.83
CA TYR A 165 -1.01 -2.86 3.66
C TYR A 165 -2.34 -2.15 3.89
N THR A 166 -2.77 -1.38 2.90
CA THR A 166 -4.07 -0.69 2.94
C THR A 166 -5.18 -1.65 2.52
N PRO A 167 -6.22 -1.88 3.36
CA PRO A 167 -7.36 -2.71 2.98
C PRO A 167 -8.03 -2.21 1.70
N ARG A 168 -8.40 -3.13 0.81
CA ARG A 168 -8.97 -2.79 -0.51
C ARG A 168 -10.26 -1.97 -0.44
N ALA A 169 -11.07 -2.15 0.60
CA ALA A 169 -12.24 -1.33 0.85
C ALA A 169 -11.87 0.14 1.14
N VAL A 170 -10.78 0.37 1.87
CA VAL A 170 -10.28 1.71 2.19
C VAL A 170 -9.71 2.37 0.94
N THR A 171 -8.88 1.67 0.17
CA THR A 171 -8.36 2.21 -1.10
C THR A 171 -9.49 2.56 -2.07
N ALA A 172 -10.50 1.69 -2.20
CA ALA A 172 -11.64 1.92 -3.07
C ALA A 172 -12.48 3.12 -2.63
N PHE A 173 -12.75 3.25 -1.33
CA PHE A 173 -13.46 4.42 -0.80
C PHE A 173 -12.70 5.72 -1.05
N MET A 174 -11.39 5.75 -0.76
CA MET A 174 -10.58 6.96 -0.95
C MET A 174 -10.47 7.36 -2.42
N VAL A 175 -10.24 6.40 -3.32
CA VAL A 175 -10.22 6.64 -4.78
C VAL A 175 -11.56 7.16 -5.26
N ASP A 176 -12.66 6.57 -4.81
CA ASP A 176 -14.00 6.99 -5.23
C ASP A 176 -14.36 8.40 -4.73
N ARG A 177 -13.86 8.80 -3.56
CA ARG A 177 -13.99 10.17 -3.04
C ARG A 177 -13.09 11.20 -3.70
N ILE A 178 -11.92 10.78 -4.15
CA ILE A 178 -11.00 11.64 -4.89
C ILE A 178 -11.42 11.75 -6.36
N ASP A 179 -12.04 10.73 -6.91
CA ASP A 179 -12.57 10.70 -8.28
C ASP A 179 -11.53 11.12 -9.34
N PRO A 180 -10.45 10.34 -9.52
CA PRO A 180 -9.42 10.64 -10.52
C PRO A 180 -9.95 10.53 -11.95
N HIS A 181 -9.50 11.44 -12.82
CA HIS A 181 -9.82 11.48 -14.24
C HIS A 181 -8.57 11.30 -15.13
N PRO A 182 -8.70 10.70 -16.33
CA PRO A 182 -7.62 10.65 -17.31
C PRO A 182 -7.06 12.04 -17.62
N GLY A 183 -5.73 12.16 -17.65
CA GLY A 183 -5.02 13.42 -17.87
C GLY A 183 -4.63 14.18 -16.59
N GLU A 184 -5.21 13.84 -15.45
CA GLU A 184 -4.75 14.33 -14.15
C GLU A 184 -3.45 13.62 -13.73
N LYS A 185 -2.52 14.35 -13.10
CA LYS A 185 -1.31 13.77 -12.52
C LYS A 185 -1.62 13.21 -11.14
N LEU A 186 -1.55 11.90 -10.99
CA LEU A 186 -1.72 11.18 -9.72
C LEU A 186 -0.37 10.67 -9.24
N PHE A 187 -0.03 10.98 -7.99
CA PHE A 187 1.20 10.50 -7.37
C PHE A 187 0.94 9.75 -6.06
N ASP A 188 1.44 8.51 -5.98
CA ASP A 188 1.60 7.75 -4.75
C ASP A 188 3.11 7.63 -4.39
N PRO A 189 3.62 8.47 -3.49
CA PRO A 189 5.05 8.54 -3.15
C PRO A 189 5.51 7.47 -2.13
N ALA A 190 4.61 6.55 -1.74
CA ALA A 190 4.90 5.40 -0.88
C ALA A 190 3.99 4.23 -1.30
N CYS A 191 4.10 3.82 -2.55
CA CYS A 191 3.03 3.08 -3.22
C CYS A 191 2.88 1.62 -2.78
N GLY A 192 3.84 1.06 -2.05
CA GLY A 192 3.86 -0.34 -1.68
C GLY A 192 3.68 -1.21 -2.92
N THR A 193 2.72 -2.12 -2.89
CA THR A 193 2.38 -3.00 -4.02
C THR A 193 1.43 -2.37 -5.06
N GLY A 194 1.23 -1.05 -5.00
CA GLY A 194 0.44 -0.28 -5.96
C GLY A 194 -1.06 -0.27 -5.71
N GLY A 195 -1.50 -0.44 -4.46
CA GLY A 195 -2.93 -0.65 -4.20
C GLY A 195 -3.85 0.53 -4.49
N PHE A 196 -3.38 1.76 -4.26
CA PHE A 196 -4.09 2.97 -4.72
C PHE A 196 -4.04 3.12 -6.23
N LEU A 197 -2.89 2.81 -6.85
CA LEU A 197 -2.69 2.91 -8.29
C LEU A 197 -3.64 1.98 -9.06
N THR A 198 -3.69 0.69 -8.73
CA THR A 198 -4.58 -0.26 -9.42
C THR A 198 -6.05 0.11 -9.23
N CYS A 199 -6.41 0.60 -8.04
CA CYS A 199 -7.76 1.05 -7.78
C CYS A 199 -8.12 2.31 -8.56
N ALA A 200 -7.22 3.28 -8.68
CA ALA A 200 -7.40 4.49 -9.49
C ALA A 200 -7.47 4.18 -11.00
N ILE A 201 -6.60 3.28 -11.49
CA ILE A 201 -6.62 2.80 -12.88
C ILE A 201 -7.99 2.19 -13.20
N ARG A 202 -8.47 1.27 -12.34
CA ARG A 202 -9.79 0.65 -12.53
C ARG A 202 -10.90 1.69 -12.50
N HIS A 203 -10.90 2.60 -11.52
CA HIS A 203 -11.88 3.68 -11.42
C HIS A 203 -11.97 4.52 -12.70
N MET A 204 -10.81 4.99 -13.20
CA MET A 204 -10.76 5.77 -14.42
C MET A 204 -11.23 4.98 -15.63
N ARG A 205 -10.85 3.70 -15.75
CA ARG A 205 -11.26 2.85 -16.86
C ARG A 205 -12.76 2.56 -16.87
N ASP A 206 -13.34 2.28 -15.71
CA ASP A 206 -14.75 1.92 -15.58
C ASP A 206 -15.67 3.12 -15.84
N ARG A 207 -15.21 4.36 -15.56
CA ARG A 207 -16.05 5.58 -15.63
C ARG A 207 -15.73 6.52 -16.78
N TYR A 208 -14.46 6.69 -17.12
CA TYR A 208 -14.00 7.82 -17.91
C TYR A 208 -13.27 7.44 -19.20
N VAL A 209 -12.55 6.32 -19.24
CA VAL A 209 -11.83 5.88 -20.46
C VAL A 209 -12.82 5.34 -21.49
N LYS A 210 -12.97 6.07 -22.60
CA LYS A 210 -13.84 5.68 -23.73
C LYS A 210 -13.09 5.59 -25.05
N SER A 211 -11.82 5.99 -25.06
CA SER A 211 -10.97 6.05 -26.24
C SER A 211 -9.51 5.70 -25.92
N VAL A 212 -8.73 5.43 -26.98
CA VAL A 212 -7.27 5.24 -26.88
C VAL A 212 -6.57 6.50 -26.34
N ALA A 213 -7.11 7.68 -26.63
CA ALA A 213 -6.57 8.93 -26.12
C ALA A 213 -6.72 9.04 -24.59
N ASP A 214 -7.87 8.62 -24.06
CA ASP A 214 -8.12 8.60 -22.61
C ASP A 214 -7.21 7.60 -21.91
N GLU A 215 -7.02 6.40 -22.49
CA GLU A 215 -6.11 5.38 -21.94
C GLU A 215 -4.66 5.91 -21.90
N LYS A 216 -4.21 6.59 -22.96
CA LYS A 216 -2.89 7.25 -22.97
C LYS A 216 -2.78 8.36 -21.94
N ALA A 217 -3.82 9.18 -21.78
CA ALA A 217 -3.85 10.26 -20.80
C ALA A 217 -3.84 9.73 -19.36
N LEU A 218 -4.53 8.62 -19.09
CA LEU A 218 -4.48 7.89 -17.82
C LEU A 218 -3.05 7.43 -17.52
N GLN A 219 -2.43 6.65 -18.42
CA GLN A 219 -1.10 6.09 -18.15
C GLN A 219 -0.04 7.18 -18.02
N ALA A 220 -0.12 8.24 -18.82
CA ALA A 220 0.80 9.38 -18.74
C ALA A 220 0.70 10.18 -17.43
N GLY A 221 -0.43 10.10 -16.72
CA GLY A 221 -0.71 10.80 -15.47
C GLY A 221 -0.15 10.14 -14.21
N LEU A 222 0.22 8.85 -14.26
CA LEU A 222 0.60 8.08 -13.07
C LEU A 222 2.06 8.33 -12.66
N ARG A 223 2.31 8.53 -11.37
CA ARG A 223 3.64 8.59 -10.75
C ARG A 223 3.63 7.76 -9.48
N ALA A 224 4.72 7.07 -9.20
CA ALA A 224 4.84 6.28 -7.99
C ALA A 224 6.29 6.10 -7.55
N VAL A 225 6.51 6.01 -6.24
CA VAL A 225 7.81 5.68 -5.66
C VAL A 225 7.59 4.68 -4.52
N GLU A 226 8.45 3.67 -4.46
CA GLU A 226 8.50 2.71 -3.36
C GLU A 226 9.95 2.50 -2.93
N LYS A 227 10.20 2.51 -1.61
CA LYS A 227 11.55 2.41 -1.05
C LYS A 227 12.01 0.96 -0.89
N LYS A 228 11.10 0.02 -0.65
CA LYS A 228 11.44 -1.38 -0.39
C LYS A 228 11.51 -2.18 -1.70
N PRO A 229 12.56 -3.00 -1.90
CA PRO A 229 12.75 -3.79 -3.12
C PRO A 229 11.56 -4.70 -3.47
N LEU A 230 11.09 -5.51 -2.51
CA LEU A 230 10.02 -6.49 -2.77
C LEU A 230 8.68 -5.81 -3.11
N PRO A 231 8.15 -4.86 -2.32
CA PRO A 231 6.96 -4.11 -2.70
C PRO A 231 7.06 -3.40 -4.05
N HIS A 232 8.22 -2.82 -4.39
CA HIS A 232 8.47 -2.21 -5.70
C HIS A 232 8.29 -3.22 -6.84
N MET A 233 8.98 -4.37 -6.76
CA MET A 233 8.86 -5.44 -7.76
C MET A 233 7.40 -5.89 -7.90
N LEU A 234 6.72 -6.08 -6.77
CA LEU A 234 5.31 -6.49 -6.76
C LEU A 234 4.40 -5.45 -7.41
N CYS A 235 4.66 -4.16 -7.20
CA CYS A 235 3.94 -3.05 -7.81
C CYS A 235 4.13 -3.01 -9.33
N VAL A 236 5.37 -3.10 -9.82
CA VAL A 236 5.69 -3.12 -11.25
C VAL A 236 4.95 -4.24 -11.97
N THR A 237 5.02 -5.46 -11.43
CA THR A 237 4.27 -6.62 -11.96
C THR A 237 2.77 -6.39 -11.89
N ASN A 238 2.27 -5.77 -10.82
CA ASN A 238 0.85 -5.44 -10.68
C ASN A 238 0.38 -4.44 -11.76
N MET A 239 1.19 -3.44 -12.09
CA MET A 239 0.88 -2.47 -13.15
C MET A 239 0.78 -3.16 -14.51
N LEU A 240 1.72 -4.06 -14.83
CA LEU A 240 1.69 -4.84 -16.09
C LEU A 240 0.42 -5.71 -16.19
N LEU A 241 0.06 -6.40 -15.10
CA LEU A 241 -1.17 -7.21 -15.04
C LEU A 241 -2.44 -6.36 -15.19
N HIS A 242 -2.40 -5.12 -14.71
CA HIS A 242 -3.44 -4.12 -14.94
C HIS A 242 -3.26 -3.39 -16.28
N GLY A 243 -2.60 -3.98 -17.28
CA GLY A 243 -2.56 -3.48 -18.66
C GLY A 243 -1.85 -2.15 -18.83
N ILE A 244 -0.94 -1.80 -17.92
CA ILE A 244 -0.03 -0.68 -18.11
C ILE A 244 1.14 -1.16 -18.97
N GLU A 245 1.39 -0.48 -20.09
CA GLU A 245 2.39 -0.91 -21.08
C GLU A 245 3.82 -0.54 -20.65
N ASP A 246 3.97 0.66 -20.04
CA ASP A 246 5.24 1.19 -19.57
C ASP A 246 5.12 1.56 -18.07
N PRO A 247 5.48 0.64 -17.15
CA PRO A 247 5.44 0.91 -15.71
C PRO A 247 6.67 1.70 -15.21
N SER A 248 7.45 2.35 -16.09
CA SER A 248 8.66 3.12 -15.69
C SER A 248 8.39 4.33 -14.78
N PHE A 249 7.13 4.70 -14.57
CA PHE A 249 6.75 5.70 -13.58
C PHE A 249 6.79 5.18 -12.13
N VAL A 250 6.94 3.86 -11.91
CA VAL A 250 7.13 3.25 -10.59
C VAL A 250 8.63 3.17 -10.29
N GLN A 251 9.12 4.09 -9.49
CA GLN A 251 10.54 4.19 -9.17
C GLN A 251 10.87 3.46 -7.86
N HIS A 252 12.00 2.74 -7.83
CA HIS A 252 12.58 2.22 -6.60
C HIS A 252 13.53 3.27 -6.02
N ASP A 253 13.05 4.06 -5.06
CA ASP A 253 13.81 5.17 -4.47
C ASP A 253 13.22 5.57 -3.10
N ASN A 254 13.93 6.40 -2.33
CA ASN A 254 13.40 7.07 -1.17
C ASN A 254 12.92 8.48 -1.54
N THR A 255 11.60 8.67 -1.64
CA THR A 255 10.99 9.99 -1.92
C THR A 255 11.48 11.09 -0.98
N LEU A 256 11.73 10.77 0.30
CA LEU A 256 12.16 11.73 1.32
C LEU A 256 13.67 12.06 1.25
N ALA A 257 14.46 11.27 0.50
CA ALA A 257 15.89 11.53 0.30
C ALA A 257 16.14 12.72 -0.65
N ARG A 258 15.14 13.11 -1.45
CA ARG A 258 15.22 14.30 -2.30
C ARG A 258 14.96 15.57 -1.48
N PRO A 259 15.82 16.61 -1.55
CA PRO A 259 15.62 17.87 -0.83
C PRO A 259 14.24 18.49 -1.09
N TYR A 260 13.52 18.85 -0.03
CA TYR A 260 12.16 19.42 -0.09
C TYR A 260 12.03 20.59 -1.06
N ILE A 261 13.04 21.47 -1.05
CA ILE A 261 13.08 22.68 -1.90
C ILE A 261 13.34 22.37 -3.38
N SER A 262 13.87 21.18 -3.70
CA SER A 262 14.21 20.79 -5.07
C SER A 262 13.01 20.30 -5.87
N TRP A 263 11.87 20.04 -5.22
CA TRP A 263 10.62 19.74 -5.91
C TRP A 263 10.08 21.01 -6.60
N GLU A 264 10.15 21.02 -7.92
CA GLU A 264 9.81 22.16 -8.76
C GLU A 264 8.31 22.25 -9.05
N ARG A 265 7.85 23.42 -9.50
CA ARG A 265 6.43 23.63 -9.86
C ARG A 265 5.93 22.67 -10.95
N LYS A 266 6.80 22.29 -11.90
CA LYS A 266 6.44 21.38 -13.02
C LYS A 266 6.17 19.94 -12.58
N GLU A 267 6.70 19.56 -11.43
CA GLU A 267 6.59 18.23 -10.83
C GLU A 267 5.39 18.13 -9.89
N ARG A 268 4.71 19.26 -9.61
CA ARG A 268 3.49 19.25 -8.84
C ARG A 268 2.39 18.46 -9.54
N VAL A 269 1.53 17.87 -8.73
CA VAL A 269 0.50 16.91 -9.15
C VAL A 269 -0.89 17.37 -8.76
N ASP A 270 -1.88 16.82 -9.46
CA ASP A 270 -3.30 17.13 -9.25
C ASP A 270 -3.85 16.30 -8.09
N ILE A 271 -3.34 15.08 -7.92
CA ILE A 271 -3.84 14.09 -6.96
C ILE A 271 -2.71 13.45 -6.18
N ILE A 272 -2.89 13.34 -4.86
CA ILE A 272 -2.12 12.44 -3.99
C ILE A 272 -3.05 11.42 -3.36
N LEU A 273 -2.74 10.15 -3.54
CA LEU A 273 -3.39 9.02 -2.86
C LEU A 273 -2.28 8.21 -2.20
N ALA A 274 -2.25 8.16 -0.87
CA ALA A 274 -1.12 7.56 -0.17
C ALA A 274 -1.50 6.97 1.20
N ASN A 275 -0.81 5.90 1.58
CA ASN A 275 -0.75 5.41 2.95
C ASN A 275 0.74 5.40 3.37
N PRO A 276 1.29 6.54 3.84
CA PRO A 276 2.68 6.60 4.26
C PRO A 276 2.96 5.66 5.44
N PRO A 277 4.21 5.15 5.60
CA PRO A 277 4.56 4.24 6.68
C PRO A 277 4.21 4.77 8.08
N PHE A 278 3.60 3.91 8.91
CA PHE A 278 3.27 4.25 10.29
C PHE A 278 4.47 4.04 11.22
N GLY A 279 4.78 5.03 12.05
CA GLY A 279 5.79 4.90 13.13
C GLY A 279 7.21 4.59 12.66
N GLY A 280 7.50 4.75 11.37
CA GLY A 280 8.83 4.61 10.80
C GLY A 280 9.72 5.81 11.17
N LYS A 281 11.01 5.53 11.39
CA LYS A 281 12.04 6.55 11.49
C LYS A 281 12.90 6.53 10.23
N GLU A 282 13.08 7.69 9.61
CA GLU A 282 14.03 7.82 8.52
C GLU A 282 15.47 7.71 9.01
N GLU A 283 16.37 7.38 8.09
CA GLU A 283 17.81 7.34 8.31
C GLU A 283 18.35 8.74 8.68
N ASP A 284 19.41 8.76 9.48
CA ASP A 284 20.06 10.00 9.92
C ASP A 284 20.50 10.84 8.72
N GLY A 285 20.09 12.10 8.70
CA GLY A 285 20.40 13.05 7.63
C GLY A 285 19.24 13.30 6.66
N ILE A 286 18.25 12.40 6.57
CA ILE A 286 17.06 12.63 5.72
C ILE A 286 16.28 13.85 6.20
N GLU A 287 16.17 14.08 7.50
CA GLU A 287 15.50 15.26 8.07
C GLU A 287 16.14 16.58 7.62
N SER A 288 17.41 16.58 7.23
CA SER A 288 18.12 17.78 6.77
C SER A 288 17.60 18.29 5.41
N ASN A 289 16.97 17.41 4.63
CA ASN A 289 16.29 17.74 3.38
C ASN A 289 15.07 18.63 3.56
N PHE A 290 14.56 18.75 4.80
CA PHE A 290 13.37 19.52 5.12
C PHE A 290 13.72 20.86 5.79
N PRO A 291 12.85 21.88 5.63
CA PRO A 291 12.98 23.15 6.34
C PRO A 291 13.07 22.95 7.85
N ALA A 292 13.84 23.79 8.55
CA ALA A 292 14.14 23.64 9.98
C ALA A 292 12.90 23.43 10.87
N HIS A 293 11.77 24.04 10.53
CA HIS A 293 10.53 23.94 11.30
C HIS A 293 9.72 22.64 11.04
N PHE A 294 10.07 21.87 10.00
CA PHE A 294 9.49 20.55 9.67
C PHE A 294 10.44 19.38 9.91
N ARG A 295 11.65 19.62 10.46
CA ARG A 295 12.62 18.54 10.70
C ARG A 295 12.15 17.64 11.83
N THR A 296 11.91 16.38 11.49
CA THR A 296 11.57 15.29 12.40
C THR A 296 12.08 13.99 11.78
N LYS A 297 12.27 12.96 12.60
CA LYS A 297 12.61 11.62 12.11
C LYS A 297 11.37 10.80 11.75
N GLU A 298 10.17 11.26 12.14
CA GLU A 298 8.92 10.57 11.90
C GLU A 298 8.55 10.60 10.41
N THR A 299 8.59 9.45 9.74
CA THR A 299 8.37 9.31 8.28
C THR A 299 7.02 9.90 7.85
N ALA A 300 5.94 9.62 8.58
CA ALA A 300 4.59 10.11 8.24
C ALA A 300 4.48 11.65 8.26
N ASP A 301 5.20 12.30 9.16
CA ASP A 301 5.19 13.77 9.30
C ASP A 301 5.94 14.43 8.13
N LEU A 302 7.09 13.86 7.73
CA LEU A 302 7.85 14.32 6.56
C LEU A 302 7.06 14.15 5.26
N PHE A 303 6.35 13.02 5.12
CA PHE A 303 5.45 12.81 3.99
C PHE A 303 4.31 13.82 3.96
N LEU A 304 3.67 14.14 5.10
CA LEU A 304 2.63 15.17 5.13
C LEU A 304 3.15 16.53 4.65
N ALA A 305 4.34 16.94 5.11
CA ALA A 305 4.98 18.17 4.64
C ALA A 305 5.18 18.15 3.11
N LEU A 306 5.65 17.01 2.59
CA LEU A 306 5.91 16.82 1.17
C LEU A 306 4.61 16.81 0.34
N PHE A 307 3.52 16.22 0.84
CA PHE A 307 2.25 16.19 0.13
C PHE A 307 1.70 17.61 -0.11
N ILE A 308 1.74 18.44 0.95
CA ILE A 308 1.32 19.86 0.88
C ILE A 308 2.18 20.65 -0.14
N ARG A 309 3.44 20.26 -0.32
CA ARG A 309 4.37 20.87 -1.29
C ARG A 309 4.11 20.43 -2.73
N LEU A 310 3.78 19.16 -2.92
CA LEU A 310 3.63 18.51 -4.22
C LEU A 310 2.29 18.82 -4.89
N LEU A 311 1.24 19.15 -4.12
CA LEU A 311 -0.04 19.52 -4.72
C LEU A 311 0.06 20.85 -5.51
N LYS A 312 -0.53 20.87 -6.70
CA LYS A 312 -0.85 22.12 -7.41
C LYS A 312 -1.93 22.89 -6.64
N PRO A 313 -2.06 24.22 -6.82
CA PRO A 313 -3.29 24.92 -6.44
C PRO A 313 -4.51 24.24 -7.09
N GLY A 314 -5.54 23.95 -6.31
CA GLY A 314 -6.70 23.15 -6.72
C GLY A 314 -6.48 21.63 -6.71
N GLY A 315 -5.25 21.15 -6.46
CA GLY A 315 -4.97 19.73 -6.30
C GLY A 315 -5.54 19.18 -5.00
N ARG A 316 -5.85 17.89 -4.98
CA ARG A 316 -6.54 17.21 -3.89
C ARG A 316 -5.79 15.98 -3.41
N ALA A 317 -5.88 15.67 -2.13
CA ALA A 317 -5.26 14.50 -1.54
C ALA A 317 -6.23 13.73 -0.66
N ALA A 318 -6.11 12.39 -0.70
CA ALA A 318 -6.60 11.52 0.36
C ALA A 318 -5.45 10.69 0.89
N ILE A 319 -5.19 10.82 2.19
CA ILE A 319 -4.06 10.15 2.85
C ILE A 319 -4.51 9.41 4.11
N VAL A 320 -3.82 8.33 4.43
CA VAL A 320 -4.03 7.60 5.69
C VAL A 320 -2.99 8.06 6.71
N LEU A 321 -3.42 8.45 7.91
CA LEU A 321 -2.52 8.79 9.02
C LEU A 321 -2.95 8.10 10.33
N PRO A 322 -2.00 7.70 11.19
CA PRO A 322 -2.32 7.18 12.51
C PRO A 322 -2.76 8.30 13.46
N ASP A 323 -3.48 7.94 14.54
CA ASP A 323 -3.90 8.91 15.59
C ASP A 323 -2.72 9.75 16.12
N GLY A 324 -1.52 9.17 16.23
CA GLY A 324 -0.31 9.87 16.68
C GLY A 324 0.09 11.07 15.81
N SER A 325 -0.33 11.12 14.54
CA SER A 325 -0.16 12.30 13.68
C SER A 325 -1.18 13.40 13.99
N LEU A 326 -2.36 13.05 14.52
CA LEU A 326 -3.44 13.99 14.80
C LEU A 326 -3.24 14.74 16.13
N PHE A 327 -2.84 14.03 17.20
CA PHE A 327 -2.68 14.63 18.54
C PHE A 327 -1.27 15.10 18.88
N GLY A 328 -0.26 14.75 18.07
CA GLY A 328 1.12 15.08 18.40
C GLY A 328 1.42 16.59 18.43
N GLU A 329 2.41 16.96 19.25
CA GLU A 329 2.82 18.33 19.53
C GLU A 329 4.11 18.73 18.79
N GLY A 330 4.59 19.97 18.98
CA GLY A 330 5.86 20.45 18.43
C GLY A 330 5.85 20.55 16.91
N VAL A 331 6.71 19.78 16.23
CA VAL A 331 6.79 19.74 14.76
C VAL A 331 5.46 19.30 14.15
N LYS A 332 4.77 18.34 14.78
CA LYS A 332 3.45 17.86 14.33
C LYS A 332 2.39 18.96 14.39
N ALA A 333 2.40 19.77 15.45
CA ALA A 333 1.50 20.93 15.57
C ALA A 333 1.74 21.95 14.45
N ARG A 334 3.01 22.26 14.15
CA ARG A 334 3.39 23.17 13.05
C ARG A 334 3.00 22.62 11.67
N LEU A 335 3.11 21.30 11.46
CA LEU A 335 2.66 20.66 10.21
C LEU A 335 1.14 20.74 10.05
N LYS A 336 0.38 20.54 11.13
CA LYS A 336 -1.08 20.68 11.12
C LYS A 336 -1.49 22.14 10.91
N GLU A 337 -0.80 23.09 11.54
CA GLU A 337 -0.97 24.53 11.24
C GLU A 337 -0.74 24.82 9.75
N HIS A 338 0.41 24.39 9.20
CA HIS A 338 0.71 24.58 7.78
C HIS A 338 -0.32 23.91 6.85
N LEU A 339 -0.81 22.73 7.22
CA LEU A 339 -1.89 22.05 6.49
C LEU A 339 -3.16 22.90 6.47
N LEU A 340 -3.57 23.45 7.62
CA LEU A 340 -4.80 24.24 7.76
C LEU A 340 -4.69 25.62 7.07
N GLU A 341 -3.50 26.21 7.01
CA GLU A 341 -3.26 27.49 6.35
C GLU A 341 -3.23 27.38 4.82
N GLU A 342 -2.59 26.32 4.31
CA GLU A 342 -2.35 26.18 2.87
C GLU A 342 -3.37 25.30 2.14
N CYS A 343 -4.08 24.45 2.88
CA CYS A 343 -5.04 23.51 2.36
C CYS A 343 -6.37 23.61 3.12
N ASN A 344 -7.43 23.26 2.41
CA ASN A 344 -8.76 23.07 2.95
C ASN A 344 -8.90 21.60 3.35
N LEU A 345 -8.58 21.29 4.61
CA LEU A 345 -8.82 19.99 5.24
C LEU A 345 -10.32 19.84 5.53
N HIS A 346 -11.07 19.46 4.51
CA HIS A 346 -12.53 19.51 4.56
C HIS A 346 -13.17 18.29 5.24
N THR A 347 -12.47 17.15 5.30
CA THR A 347 -13.01 15.91 5.89
C THR A 347 -11.94 15.03 6.53
N ILE A 348 -12.23 14.50 7.72
CA ILE A 348 -11.48 13.42 8.39
C ILE A 348 -12.42 12.24 8.66
N VAL A 349 -12.13 11.08 8.10
CA VAL A 349 -12.85 9.83 8.41
C VAL A 349 -12.04 9.03 9.42
N ARG A 350 -12.58 8.84 10.62
CA ARG A 350 -11.96 8.04 11.68
C ARG A 350 -12.32 6.58 11.49
N LEU A 351 -11.32 5.71 11.46
CA LEU A 351 -11.49 4.27 11.30
C LEU A 351 -11.26 3.55 12.63
N PRO A 352 -12.01 2.46 12.91
CA PRO A 352 -11.70 1.59 14.03
C PRO A 352 -10.27 1.06 13.95
N ASN A 353 -9.59 1.00 15.09
CA ASN A 353 -8.26 0.41 15.32
C ASN A 353 -8.15 -1.09 14.97
N SER A 354 -9.24 -1.71 14.53
CA SER A 354 -9.23 -3.08 13.99
C SER A 354 -9.07 -3.16 12.47
N VAL A 355 -9.25 -2.06 11.72
CA VAL A 355 -9.25 -2.05 10.25
C VAL A 355 -7.90 -2.49 9.68
N PHE A 356 -6.79 -2.10 10.30
CA PHE A 356 -5.43 -2.42 9.86
C PHE A 356 -4.81 -3.59 10.65
N LYS A 357 -5.59 -4.35 11.43
CA LYS A 357 -5.06 -5.54 12.11
C LYS A 357 -4.77 -6.66 11.11
N PRO A 358 -3.71 -7.48 11.34
CA PRO A 358 -2.82 -7.46 12.51
C PRO A 358 -1.67 -6.43 12.46
N TYR A 359 -1.49 -5.69 11.37
CA TYR A 359 -0.32 -4.82 11.12
C TYR A 359 -0.25 -3.62 12.06
N ALA A 360 -1.40 -2.99 12.32
CA ALA A 360 -1.50 -1.83 13.17
C ALA A 360 -2.69 -1.99 14.11
N SER A 361 -2.45 -1.76 15.41
CA SER A 361 -3.50 -1.74 16.45
C SER A 361 -3.85 -0.31 16.90
N ILE A 362 -3.31 0.69 16.22
CA ILE A 362 -3.56 2.11 16.45
C ILE A 362 -4.78 2.57 15.63
N GLY A 363 -5.50 3.58 16.13
CA GLY A 363 -6.54 4.24 15.33
C GLY A 363 -5.91 4.91 14.10
N THR A 364 -6.64 4.86 13.00
CA THR A 364 -6.21 5.39 11.70
C THR A 364 -7.28 6.30 11.15
N ASN A 365 -6.85 7.32 10.41
CA ASN A 365 -7.70 8.40 9.95
C ASN A 365 -7.44 8.64 8.47
N LEU A 366 -8.50 8.83 7.71
CA LEU A 366 -8.46 9.20 6.30
C LEU A 366 -8.64 10.71 6.22
N LEU A 367 -7.60 11.43 5.84
CA LEU A 367 -7.64 12.88 5.69
C LEU A 367 -7.87 13.22 4.23
N PHE A 368 -8.83 14.10 3.96
CA PHE A 368 -9.13 14.61 2.65
C PHE A 368 -8.95 16.14 2.62
N PHE A 369 -8.08 16.63 1.75
CA PHE A 369 -7.79 18.06 1.67
C PHE A 369 -7.47 18.54 0.26
N GLU A 370 -7.71 19.83 0.02
CA GLU A 370 -7.46 20.51 -1.25
C GLU A 370 -6.49 21.67 -1.05
N LYS A 371 -5.52 21.84 -1.95
CA LYS A 371 -4.52 22.89 -1.86
C LYS A 371 -5.04 24.21 -2.43
N GLY A 372 -4.77 25.32 -1.74
CA GLY A 372 -4.94 26.68 -2.30
C GLY A 372 -5.97 27.55 -1.59
N SER A 373 -6.75 26.99 -0.67
CA SER A 373 -7.59 27.74 0.26
C SER A 373 -7.34 27.26 1.69
N PRO A 374 -7.36 28.15 2.70
CA PRO A 374 -7.23 27.73 4.09
C PRO A 374 -8.48 26.98 4.55
N THR A 375 -8.28 26.07 5.50
CA THR A 375 -9.36 25.35 6.18
C THR A 375 -10.24 26.32 6.96
N GLN A 376 -11.55 26.17 6.83
CA GLN A 376 -12.54 26.93 7.63
C GLN A 376 -13.24 25.99 8.60
N ASP A 377 -13.87 24.94 8.05
CA ASP A 377 -14.56 23.90 8.80
C ASP A 377 -14.02 22.53 8.40
N ILE A 378 -13.88 21.65 9.39
CA ILE A 378 -13.49 20.25 9.22
C ILE A 378 -14.68 19.38 9.62
N TRP A 379 -15.14 18.54 8.70
CA TRP A 379 -16.10 17.49 9.04
C TRP A 379 -15.38 16.24 9.50
N TYR A 380 -15.81 15.68 10.63
CA TYR A 380 -15.41 14.37 11.07
C TYR A 380 -16.50 13.36 10.77
N TYR A 381 -16.12 12.15 10.37
CA TYR A 381 -17.02 11.00 10.27
C TYR A 381 -16.39 9.80 10.98
N GLU A 382 -17.07 9.26 11.99
CA GLU A 382 -16.64 8.08 12.73
C GLU A 382 -17.25 6.80 12.11
N HIS A 383 -16.40 6.03 11.45
CA HIS A 383 -16.78 4.72 10.93
C HIS A 383 -16.98 3.73 12.09
N ARG A 384 -18.11 3.04 12.08
CA ARG A 384 -18.45 2.02 13.07
C ARG A 384 -18.42 0.64 12.42
N VAL A 385 -18.01 -0.36 13.19
CA VAL A 385 -18.12 -1.76 12.78
C VAL A 385 -19.60 -2.13 12.56
N PRO A 386 -19.92 -3.05 11.64
CA PRO A 386 -21.29 -3.48 11.41
C PRO A 386 -21.91 -4.08 12.66
N GLU A 387 -23.24 -4.03 12.75
CA GLU A 387 -23.99 -4.63 13.85
C GLU A 387 -23.65 -6.13 14.01
N GLY A 388 -23.50 -6.59 15.25
CA GLY A 388 -23.09 -7.96 15.56
C GLY A 388 -21.59 -8.24 15.41
N GLN A 389 -20.77 -7.24 15.05
CA GLN A 389 -19.32 -7.36 14.98
C GLN A 389 -18.65 -6.38 15.94
N LYS A 390 -17.79 -6.86 16.84
CA LYS A 390 -17.03 -6.02 17.78
C LYS A 390 -15.79 -5.36 17.15
N ALA A 391 -15.16 -6.04 16.19
CA ALA A 391 -13.91 -5.62 15.55
C ALA A 391 -13.73 -6.30 14.19
N TYR A 392 -13.02 -5.66 13.26
CA TYR A 392 -12.53 -6.31 12.04
C TYR A 392 -11.42 -7.33 12.37
N SER A 393 -11.37 -8.40 11.58
CA SER A 393 -10.38 -9.48 11.68
C SER A 393 -10.06 -10.00 10.28
N MET A 394 -9.04 -10.86 10.17
CA MET A 394 -8.68 -11.51 8.90
C MET A 394 -9.86 -12.31 8.30
N THR A 395 -10.69 -12.92 9.14
CA THR A 395 -11.88 -13.69 8.72
C THR A 395 -13.10 -12.83 8.45
N ARG A 396 -13.15 -11.61 9.02
CA ARG A 396 -14.23 -10.64 8.83
C ARG A 396 -13.62 -9.25 8.59
N PRO A 397 -12.97 -9.03 7.44
CA PRO A 397 -12.32 -7.77 7.13
C PRO A 397 -13.35 -6.70 6.77
N ILE A 398 -12.90 -5.43 6.74
CA ILE A 398 -13.70 -4.33 6.22
C ILE A 398 -14.01 -4.55 4.73
N ARG A 399 -15.25 -4.28 4.34
CA ARG A 399 -15.74 -4.33 2.96
C ARG A 399 -16.24 -2.96 2.55
N ILE A 400 -16.27 -2.70 1.24
CA ILE A 400 -16.69 -1.40 0.71
C ILE A 400 -18.12 -1.03 1.12
N GLU A 401 -19.01 -2.03 1.22
CA GLU A 401 -20.39 -1.88 1.69
C GLU A 401 -20.48 -1.29 3.11
N HIS A 402 -19.47 -1.51 3.96
CA HIS A 402 -19.47 -0.96 5.33
C HIS A 402 -19.26 0.55 5.33
N LEU A 403 -18.71 1.12 4.26
CA LEU A 403 -18.47 2.56 4.11
C LEU A 403 -19.61 3.28 3.38
N GLN A 404 -20.67 2.56 3.01
CA GLN A 404 -21.78 3.09 2.21
C GLN A 404 -22.54 4.23 2.93
N ASN A 405 -22.75 4.14 4.24
CA ASN A 405 -23.38 5.24 5.00
C ASN A 405 -22.54 6.53 4.93
N CYS A 406 -21.20 6.40 4.95
CA CYS A 406 -20.31 7.54 4.78
C CYS A 406 -20.37 8.11 3.35
N VAL A 407 -20.52 7.22 2.35
CA VAL A 407 -20.74 7.61 0.94
C VAL A 407 -22.02 8.44 0.79
N GLU A 408 -23.12 7.98 1.38
CA GLU A 408 -24.43 8.64 1.29
C GLU A 408 -24.43 9.98 2.02
N TRP A 409 -23.77 10.05 3.17
CA TRP A 409 -23.59 11.30 3.91
C TRP A 409 -22.70 12.31 3.19
N TRP A 410 -21.76 11.88 2.34
CA TRP A 410 -20.67 12.72 1.81
C TRP A 410 -21.12 14.00 1.08
N GLY A 411 -22.31 13.99 0.48
CA GLY A 411 -22.84 15.14 -0.26
C GLY A 411 -22.31 15.26 -1.70
N GLY A 412 -21.88 14.14 -2.30
CA GLY A 412 -21.35 14.11 -3.68
C GLY A 412 -20.04 14.90 -3.85
N ALA A 413 -19.70 15.23 -5.11
CA ALA A 413 -18.45 15.93 -5.42
C ALA A 413 -18.40 17.35 -4.86
N SER A 414 -19.54 18.04 -4.76
CA SER A 414 -19.65 19.39 -4.17
C SER A 414 -19.63 19.38 -2.63
N ARG A 415 -19.81 18.20 -2.00
CA ARG A 415 -19.90 18.01 -0.54
C ARG A 415 -21.03 18.83 0.11
N GLU A 416 -22.12 19.02 -0.63
CA GLU A 416 -23.30 19.79 -0.23
C GLU A 416 -24.32 18.94 0.52
N GLY A 417 -25.10 19.56 1.40
CA GLY A 417 -26.15 18.86 2.15
C GLY A 417 -25.65 17.98 3.30
N ARG A 418 -24.36 18.05 3.66
CA ARG A 418 -23.83 17.38 4.86
C ARG A 418 -24.51 17.92 6.12
N VAL A 419 -25.01 17.01 6.95
CA VAL A 419 -25.64 17.30 8.24
C VAL A 419 -24.93 16.57 9.36
N GLU A 420 -25.05 17.09 10.58
CA GLU A 420 -24.57 16.38 11.77
C GLU A 420 -25.43 15.15 12.04
N THR A 421 -24.78 14.07 12.47
CA THR A 421 -25.40 12.78 12.80
C THR A 421 -24.65 12.19 13.99
N PRO A 422 -25.14 11.11 14.62
CA PRO A 422 -24.39 10.41 15.66
C PRO A 422 -22.99 9.92 15.24
N GLN A 423 -22.68 9.89 13.94
CA GLN A 423 -21.38 9.53 13.39
C GLN A 423 -20.62 10.71 12.78
N ALA A 424 -21.26 11.87 12.60
CA ALA A 424 -20.66 12.98 11.86
C ALA A 424 -20.89 14.31 12.57
N TRP A 425 -19.80 15.05 12.82
CA TRP A 425 -19.85 16.35 13.49
C TRP A 425 -18.87 17.31 12.82
N LYS A 426 -19.10 18.61 13.00
CA LYS A 426 -18.28 19.66 12.40
C LYS A 426 -17.47 20.38 13.47
N VAL A 427 -16.25 20.77 13.11
CA VAL A 427 -15.33 21.52 13.98
C VAL A 427 -14.72 22.65 13.15
N THR A 428 -14.65 23.85 13.72
CA THR A 428 -14.03 25.01 13.06
C THR A 428 -12.51 24.97 13.16
N ALA A 429 -11.82 25.62 12.21
CA ALA A 429 -10.37 25.78 12.26
C ALA A 429 -9.91 26.55 13.51
N ASP A 430 -10.72 27.50 13.99
CA ASP A 430 -10.44 28.27 15.21
C ASP A 430 -10.49 27.39 16.48
N GLU A 431 -11.45 26.47 16.57
CA GLU A 431 -11.49 25.48 17.66
C GLU A 431 -10.28 24.57 17.64
N VAL A 432 -9.86 24.12 16.45
CA VAL A 432 -8.63 23.31 16.31
C VAL A 432 -7.39 24.11 16.70
N LYS A 433 -7.30 25.38 16.31
CA LYS A 433 -6.22 26.29 16.71
C LYS A 433 -6.17 26.53 18.21
N ALA A 434 -7.33 26.76 18.85
CA ALA A 434 -7.44 26.90 20.30
C ALA A 434 -6.99 25.63 21.05
N ARG A 435 -7.07 24.47 20.41
CA ARG A 435 -6.57 23.17 20.91
C ARG A 435 -5.10 22.90 20.55
N GLY A 436 -4.33 23.91 20.15
CA GLY A 436 -2.92 23.75 19.76
C GLY A 436 -2.74 22.95 18.47
N TYR A 437 -3.68 23.10 17.53
CA TYR A 437 -3.76 22.31 16.29
C TYR A 437 -3.91 20.81 16.54
N ASN A 438 -4.53 20.40 17.63
CA ASN A 438 -4.87 18.99 17.87
C ASN A 438 -6.10 18.57 17.05
N LEU A 439 -5.89 17.67 16.08
CA LEU A 439 -6.93 17.12 15.20
C LEU A 439 -7.60 15.85 15.75
N ASP A 440 -7.21 15.36 16.93
CA ASP A 440 -7.90 14.25 17.59
C ASP A 440 -9.14 14.77 18.33
N VAL A 441 -10.15 15.18 17.56
CA VAL A 441 -11.46 15.55 18.10
C VAL A 441 -12.30 14.27 18.23
N LYS A 442 -12.78 13.98 19.43
CA LYS A 442 -13.64 12.81 19.70
C LYS A 442 -15.07 13.07 19.26
N ASN A 443 -15.80 12.00 18.93
CA ASN A 443 -17.21 12.08 18.59
C ASN A 443 -18.01 12.56 19.84
N PRO A 444 -18.72 13.70 19.76
CA PRO A 444 -19.48 14.24 20.89
C PRO A 444 -20.75 13.43 21.21
N HIS A 445 -21.17 12.52 20.33
CA HIS A 445 -22.36 11.68 20.48
C HIS A 445 -22.06 10.30 21.05
N THR A 446 -20.79 9.97 21.30
CA THR A 446 -20.42 8.74 21.99
C THR A 446 -20.68 8.97 23.47
N GLU A 447 -21.61 8.23 24.06
CA GLU A 447 -21.74 8.15 25.52
C GLU A 447 -20.38 7.77 26.06
N THR A 448 -19.77 8.64 26.86
CA THR A 448 -18.55 8.30 27.59
C THR A 448 -18.85 7.02 28.35
N GLU A 449 -18.21 5.90 27.98
CA GLU A 449 -18.09 4.78 28.89
C GLU A 449 -17.49 5.38 30.17
N ASP A 450 -18.31 5.49 31.19
CA ASP A 450 -17.87 5.88 32.52
C ASP A 450 -16.85 4.81 32.94
N HIS A 451 -15.58 5.10 32.75
CA HIS A 451 -14.50 4.19 33.12
C HIS A 451 -14.44 3.99 34.64
N GLY A 452 -15.32 4.66 35.40
CA GLY A 452 -15.29 4.74 36.85
C GLY A 452 -14.33 5.83 37.29
N ASP A 453 -14.58 6.38 38.46
CA ASP A 453 -13.64 7.29 39.12
C ASP A 453 -12.31 6.54 39.38
N PRO A 454 -11.15 7.05 38.93
CA PRO A 454 -9.85 6.47 39.21
C PRO A 454 -9.61 6.16 40.69
N GLU A 455 -10.14 6.97 41.61
CA GLU A 455 -10.01 6.72 43.06
C GLU A 455 -10.78 5.45 43.48
N ILE A 456 -11.96 5.21 42.90
CA ILE A 456 -12.77 4.02 43.16
C ILE A 456 -12.09 2.77 42.58
N LEU A 457 -11.54 2.87 41.37
CA LEU A 457 -10.83 1.76 40.73
C LEU A 457 -9.54 1.40 41.48
N LEU A 458 -8.78 2.40 41.96
CA LEU A 458 -7.60 2.19 42.78
C LEU A 458 -7.97 1.51 44.11
N ALA A 459 -9.04 1.95 44.78
CA ALA A 459 -9.51 1.31 46.00
C ALA A 459 -9.95 -0.16 45.76
N GLN A 460 -10.55 -0.46 44.61
CA GLN A 460 -10.90 -1.84 44.22
C GLN A 460 -9.67 -2.70 43.94
N LEU A 461 -8.65 -2.13 43.29
CA LEU A 461 -7.36 -2.81 43.05
C LEU A 461 -6.67 -3.14 44.37
N ASP A 462 -6.56 -2.18 45.28
CA ASP A 462 -5.95 -2.36 46.60
C ASP A 462 -6.65 -3.46 47.40
N ALA A 463 -7.99 -3.49 47.36
CA ALA A 463 -8.79 -4.53 48.00
C ALA A 463 -8.55 -5.93 47.39
N ALA A 464 -8.46 -6.03 46.06
CA ALA A 464 -8.17 -7.28 45.37
C ALA A 464 -6.75 -7.79 45.66
N GLU A 465 -5.77 -6.89 45.74
CA GLU A 465 -4.39 -7.23 46.11
C GLU A 465 -4.30 -7.73 47.57
N ALA A 466 -5.01 -7.08 48.50
CA ALA A 466 -5.08 -7.51 49.90
C ALA A 466 -5.70 -8.92 50.03
N GLU A 467 -6.79 -9.19 49.30
CA GLU A 467 -7.43 -10.50 49.30
C GLU A 467 -6.51 -11.58 48.68
N THR A 468 -5.81 -11.24 47.60
CA THR A 468 -4.82 -12.13 46.98
C THR A 468 -3.69 -12.47 47.95
N ALA A 469 -3.20 -11.48 48.70
CA ALA A 469 -2.18 -11.69 49.72
C ALA A 469 -2.68 -12.62 50.85
N ARG A 470 -3.94 -12.43 51.29
CA ARG A 470 -4.57 -13.28 52.31
C ARG A 470 -4.70 -14.73 51.85
N LEU A 471 -5.22 -14.95 50.64
CA LEU A 471 -5.36 -16.28 50.04
C LEU A 471 -4.00 -16.98 49.87
N ARG A 472 -2.96 -16.22 49.49
CA ARG A 472 -1.60 -16.74 49.38
C ARG A 472 -1.05 -17.22 50.73
N GLU A 473 -1.28 -16.47 51.82
CA GLU A 473 -0.86 -16.89 53.16
C GLU A 473 -1.65 -18.11 53.64
N GLN A 474 -2.95 -18.17 53.36
CA GLN A 474 -3.75 -19.37 53.64
C GLN A 474 -3.21 -20.60 52.90
N LEU A 475 -2.87 -20.45 51.61
CA LEU A 475 -2.27 -21.53 50.82
C LEU A 475 -0.94 -22.00 51.41
N LYS A 476 -0.05 -21.07 51.82
CA LYS A 476 1.21 -21.41 52.49
C LYS A 476 0.97 -22.18 53.78
N ALA A 477 0.02 -21.75 54.60
CA ALA A 477 -0.31 -22.43 55.87
C ALA A 477 -0.79 -23.86 55.63
N ILE A 478 -1.69 -24.07 54.66
CA ILE A 478 -2.20 -25.39 54.28
C ILE A 478 -1.07 -26.29 53.77
N LEU A 479 -0.18 -25.76 52.90
CA LEU A 479 0.96 -26.51 52.38
C LEU A 479 1.98 -26.87 53.46
N ALA A 480 2.23 -25.96 54.41
CA ALA A 480 3.11 -26.22 55.55
C ALA A 480 2.54 -27.30 56.48
N GLU A 481 1.23 -27.29 56.74
CA GLU A 481 0.56 -28.34 57.52
C GLU A 481 0.62 -29.70 56.80
N ALA A 482 0.44 -29.71 55.48
CA ALA A 482 0.53 -30.92 54.66
C ALA A 482 1.96 -31.51 54.61
N LEU A 483 3.00 -30.66 54.64
CA LEU A 483 4.41 -31.09 54.70
C LEU A 483 4.84 -31.59 56.09
N ALA A 484 4.10 -31.24 57.13
CA ALA A 484 4.35 -31.67 58.51
C ALA A 484 3.64 -32.98 58.89
N ARG A 485 2.81 -33.54 58.00
CA ARG A 485 2.23 -34.88 58.08
C ARG A 485 3.04 -35.85 57.23
#